data_AF-A0A1Q4ZNK4-F1
#
_entry.id   AF-A0A1Q4ZNK4-F1
#
_cell.length_a   1.000
_cell.length_b   1.000
_cell.length_c   1.000
_cell.angle_alpha   90.00
_cell.angle_beta   90.00
_cell.angle_gamma   90.00
#
_symmetry.space_group_name_H-M   'P 1'
#
loop_
_entity.id
_entity.type
_entity.pdbx_description
1 polymer ?
#
loop_
_entity_poly.entity_id
_entity_poly.type
_entity_poly.pdbx_seq_one_letter_code
_entity_poly.pdbx_strand_id
1 'polypeptide(L)'
;MTKIETINRTTGEVQDLTVHSSVGAASGLWFRGGGYTTMGYEAHDALAEADLSGASYKLFHKMCALQNRKDHGLVRVETQAKFAEQVGMKQPTVSRALKQLAEAGFIYPDGRDWRLRADFVFNGNGTAQGQAIQSIPDGAPDPYAGKKQSADLTVLPGGAQGSDPDSQL
;
A
#
# COMPACT_ATOMS: atom_id res chain seq x y z
N MET A 1 14.43 16.74 18.26
CA MET A 1 13.94 17.64 19.33
C MET A 1 14.44 19.02 18.98
N THR A 2 13.54 19.94 18.64
CA THR A 2 13.93 21.29 18.23
C THR A 2 13.72 22.22 19.40
N LYS A 3 14.80 22.84 19.89
CA LYS A 3 14.73 23.85 20.95
C LYS A 3 14.62 25.21 20.28
N ILE A 4 13.63 26.01 20.66
CA ILE A 4 13.47 27.39 20.19
C ILE A 4 13.62 28.28 21.41
N GLU A 5 14.67 29.10 21.42
CA GLU A 5 14.83 30.19 22.39
C GLU A 5 14.13 31.43 21.84
N THR A 6 13.27 32.04 22.66
CA THR A 6 12.65 33.32 22.33
C THR A 6 13.05 34.34 23.39
N ILE A 7 13.53 35.51 22.96
CA ILE A 7 13.95 36.60 23.86
C ILE A 7 12.96 37.74 23.71
N ASN A 8 12.32 38.14 24.81
CA ASN A 8 11.51 39.34 24.83
C ASN A 8 12.42 40.57 24.69
N ARG A 9 12.33 41.27 23.56
CA ARG A 9 13.20 42.41 23.23
C ARG A 9 13.02 43.61 24.15
N THR A 10 11.93 43.68 24.92
CA THR A 10 11.62 44.80 25.81
C THR A 10 12.01 44.51 27.26
N THR A 11 11.88 43.27 27.72
CA THR A 11 12.17 42.89 29.12
C THR A 11 13.45 42.09 29.31
N GLY A 12 14.03 41.56 28.22
CA GLY A 12 15.21 40.70 28.26
C GLY A 12 14.93 39.27 28.75
N GLU A 13 13.67 38.94 29.03
CA GLU A 13 13.28 37.62 29.52
C GLU A 13 13.45 36.57 28.42
N VAL A 14 14.15 35.48 28.76
CA VAL A 14 14.37 34.34 27.87
C VAL A 14 13.33 33.27 28.20
N GLN A 15 12.54 32.88 27.21
CA GLN A 15 11.62 31.76 27.31
C GLN A 15 12.12 30.58 26.48
N ASP A 16 12.32 29.47 27.18
CA ASP A 16 12.65 28.16 26.59
C ASP A 16 11.34 27.45 26.21
N LEU A 17 11.03 27.42 24.92
CA LEU A 17 9.87 26.70 24.41
C LEU A 17 10.33 25.34 23.87
N THR A 18 9.92 24.28 24.55
CA THR A 18 10.12 22.91 24.06
C THR A 18 8.94 22.51 23.20
N VAL A 19 9.15 22.39 21.89
CA VAL A 19 8.13 21.87 20.98
C VAL A 19 8.07 20.35 21.12
N HIS A 20 7.02 19.87 21.76
CA HIS A 20 6.65 18.46 21.72
C HIS A 20 5.80 18.21 20.49
N SER A 21 6.34 17.52 19.47
CA SER A 21 5.50 17.00 18.38
C SER A 21 4.64 15.87 18.95
N SER A 22 3.43 16.19 19.41
CA SER A 22 2.41 15.17 19.58
C SER A 22 1.87 14.83 18.19
N VAL A 23 2.34 13.71 17.62
CA VAL A 23 1.59 13.07 16.55
C VAL A 23 0.35 12.51 17.25
N GLY A 24 -0.73 13.29 17.25
CA GLY A 24 -2.02 12.84 17.77
C GLY A 24 -2.37 11.51 17.11
N ALA A 25 -2.55 10.48 17.91
CA ALA A 25 -2.94 9.17 17.42
C ALA A 25 -4.29 9.29 16.69
N ALA A 26 -4.23 9.01 15.38
CA ALA A 26 -5.33 8.60 14.53
C ALA A 26 -6.55 9.56 14.46
N SER A 27 -6.53 10.49 13.51
CA SER A 27 -7.70 10.67 12.65
C SER A 27 -7.89 9.40 11.83
N GLY A 28 -8.35 8.34 12.50
CA GLY A 28 -8.51 7.02 11.91
C GLY A 28 -9.59 7.07 10.83
N LEU A 29 -9.20 6.87 9.58
CA LEU A 29 -10.09 6.24 8.62
C LEU A 29 -10.56 4.93 9.25
N TRP A 30 -11.85 4.86 9.57
CA TRP A 30 -12.49 3.80 10.36
C TRP A 30 -12.58 2.48 9.60
N PHE A 31 -11.43 1.88 9.30
CA PHE A 31 -11.35 0.51 8.82
C PHE A 31 -11.18 -0.42 10.03
N ARG A 32 -12.01 -1.46 10.11
CA ARG A 32 -11.88 -2.50 11.14
C ARG A 32 -10.47 -3.12 11.08
N GLY A 33 -9.83 -3.29 12.25
CA GLY A 33 -8.60 -4.10 12.35
C GLY A 33 -7.26 -3.35 12.32
N GLY A 34 -7.26 -2.01 12.47
CA GLY A 34 -6.05 -1.27 12.87
C GLY A 34 -4.97 -1.17 11.80
N GLY A 35 -5.32 -1.22 10.52
CA GLY A 35 -4.43 -0.92 9.40
C GLY A 35 -5.16 -0.95 8.07
N TYR A 36 -4.65 -0.21 7.09
CA TYR A 36 -5.17 -0.18 5.73
C TYR A 36 -4.01 -0.24 4.75
N THR A 37 -4.27 -0.85 3.60
CA THR A 37 -3.41 -0.75 2.42
C THR A 37 -4.12 0.09 1.38
N THR A 38 -3.44 1.07 0.81
CA THR A 38 -3.96 1.86 -0.30
C THR A 38 -3.15 1.60 -1.55
N MET A 39 -3.81 1.72 -2.70
CA MET A 39 -3.21 1.58 -4.03
C MET A 39 -3.66 2.77 -4.86
N GLY A 40 -2.75 3.31 -5.67
CA GLY A 40 -3.06 4.43 -6.58
C GLY A 40 -3.96 3.98 -7.73
N TYR A 41 -4.61 4.94 -8.40
CA TYR A 41 -5.51 4.62 -9.52
C TYR A 41 -4.78 3.90 -10.67
N GLU A 42 -3.60 4.37 -11.07
CA GLU A 42 -2.81 3.75 -12.14
C GLU A 42 -2.34 2.33 -11.77
N ALA A 43 -2.06 2.10 -10.48
CA ALA A 43 -1.71 0.79 -9.95
C ALA A 43 -2.92 -0.16 -9.96
N HIS A 44 -4.10 0.33 -9.57
CA HIS A 44 -5.34 -0.43 -9.66
C HIS A 44 -5.67 -0.84 -11.09
N ASP A 45 -5.55 0.11 -12.02
CA ASP A 45 -5.72 -0.13 -13.45
C ASP A 45 -4.66 -1.11 -13.98
N ALA A 46 -3.41 -1.04 -13.50
CA ALA A 46 -2.35 -1.96 -13.92
C ALA A 46 -2.61 -3.38 -13.46
N LEU A 47 -3.13 -3.52 -12.23
CA LEU A 47 -3.55 -4.82 -11.74
C LEU A 47 -4.68 -5.38 -12.60
N ALA A 48 -5.70 -4.57 -12.89
CA ALA A 48 -6.92 -4.98 -13.60
C ALA A 48 -6.65 -5.41 -15.06
N GLU A 49 -5.77 -4.70 -15.76
CA GLU A 49 -5.42 -4.98 -17.15
C GLU A 49 -4.39 -6.13 -17.29
N ALA A 50 -3.74 -6.54 -16.20
CA ALA A 50 -2.78 -7.63 -16.26
C ALA A 50 -3.50 -8.97 -16.50
N ASP A 51 -2.96 -9.74 -17.45
CA ASP A 51 -3.40 -11.12 -17.74
C ASP A 51 -2.97 -12.09 -16.64
N LEU A 52 -3.57 -11.93 -15.47
CA LEU A 52 -3.33 -12.73 -14.28
C LEU A 52 -4.44 -13.75 -14.11
N SER A 53 -4.06 -14.98 -13.73
CA SER A 53 -5.04 -15.96 -13.30
C SER A 53 -5.77 -15.50 -12.02
N GLY A 54 -7.00 -15.97 -11.80
CA GLY A 54 -7.72 -15.68 -10.56
C GLY A 54 -6.97 -16.14 -9.29
N ALA A 55 -6.11 -17.17 -9.41
CA ALA A 55 -5.23 -17.61 -8.33
C ALA A 55 -4.15 -16.57 -8.01
N SER A 56 -3.59 -15.92 -9.04
CA SER A 56 -2.60 -14.84 -8.90
C SER A 56 -3.21 -13.60 -8.24
N TYR A 57 -4.42 -13.20 -8.66
CA TYR A 57 -5.18 -12.14 -7.98
C TYR A 57 -5.43 -12.45 -6.50
N LYS A 58 -5.94 -13.65 -6.20
CA LYS A 58 -6.19 -14.08 -4.82
C LYS A 58 -4.91 -14.05 -3.99
N LEU A 59 -3.81 -14.54 -4.56
CA LEU A 59 -2.51 -14.56 -3.89
C LEU A 59 -2.01 -13.15 -3.60
N PHE A 60 -2.08 -12.25 -4.58
CA PHE A 60 -1.66 -10.85 -4.45
C PHE A 60 -2.43 -10.13 -3.33
N HIS A 61 -3.75 -10.28 -3.27
CA HIS A 61 -4.54 -9.71 -2.18
C HIS A 61 -4.17 -10.29 -0.81
N LYS A 62 -3.89 -11.60 -0.74
CA LYS A 62 -3.42 -12.23 0.50
C LYS A 62 -2.05 -11.68 0.90
N MET A 63 -1.13 -11.47 -0.04
CA MET A 63 0.16 -10.85 0.19
C MET A 63 0.02 -9.43 0.75
N CYS A 64 -0.90 -8.62 0.21
CA CYS A 64 -1.20 -7.28 0.73
C CYS A 64 -1.64 -7.29 2.19
N ALA A 65 -2.31 -8.36 2.64
CA ALA A 65 -2.71 -8.53 4.03
C ALA A 65 -1.60 -9.08 4.95
N LEU A 66 -0.58 -9.75 4.38
CA LEU A 66 0.51 -10.40 5.12
C LEU A 66 1.79 -9.57 5.21
N GLN A 67 1.94 -8.55 4.38
CA GLN A 67 3.16 -7.75 4.33
C GLN A 67 3.48 -7.09 5.68
N ASN A 68 4.77 -6.99 5.97
CA ASN A 68 5.26 -6.36 7.18
C ASN A 68 4.99 -4.85 7.15
N ARG A 69 4.37 -4.33 8.21
CA ARG A 69 4.06 -2.89 8.34
C ARG A 69 5.27 -2.02 8.67
N LYS A 70 6.35 -2.63 9.15
CA LYS A 70 7.62 -1.96 9.48
C LYS A 70 8.67 -2.11 8.37
N ASP A 71 8.51 -3.10 7.51
CA ASP A 71 9.39 -3.41 6.39
C ASP A 71 8.53 -3.54 5.12
N HIS A 72 8.38 -2.41 4.43
CA HIS A 72 7.31 -2.19 3.46
C HIS A 72 7.31 -3.20 2.32
N GLY A 73 6.16 -3.85 2.08
CA GLY A 73 6.00 -4.85 1.03
C GLY A 73 6.61 -6.21 1.32
N LEU A 74 7.43 -6.39 2.38
CA LEU A 74 8.05 -7.68 2.68
C LEU A 74 6.98 -8.69 3.13
N VAL A 75 6.86 -9.79 2.39
CA VAL A 75 6.02 -10.95 2.71
C VAL A 75 6.92 -12.13 3.04
N ARG A 76 6.98 -12.44 4.33
CA ARG A 76 7.70 -13.62 4.83
C ARG A 76 6.72 -14.74 5.13
N VAL A 77 6.95 -15.89 4.53
CA VAL A 77 6.20 -17.13 4.81
C VAL A 77 7.17 -18.20 5.29
N GLU A 78 6.76 -18.97 6.30
CA GLU A 78 7.60 -20.01 6.90
C GLU A 78 8.05 -21.05 5.87
N THR A 79 7.10 -21.52 5.06
CA THR A 79 7.34 -22.40 3.91
C THR A 79 6.31 -22.13 2.83
N GLN A 80 6.61 -22.53 1.59
CA GLN A 80 5.65 -22.43 0.49
C GLN A 80 4.42 -23.32 0.71
N ALA A 81 4.56 -24.44 1.42
CA ALA A 81 3.45 -25.31 1.81
C ALA A 81 2.50 -24.60 2.79
N LYS A 82 3.05 -23.92 3.82
CA LYS A 82 2.27 -23.09 4.73
C LYS A 82 1.60 -21.92 4.03
N PHE A 83 2.28 -21.32 3.05
CA PHE A 83 1.67 -20.25 2.27
C PHE A 83 0.47 -20.76 1.45
N ALA A 84 0.62 -21.93 0.82
CA ALA A 84 -0.44 -22.59 0.08
C ALA A 84 -1.64 -22.94 0.98
N GLU A 85 -1.40 -23.44 2.19
CA GLU A 85 -2.41 -23.66 3.22
C GLU A 85 -3.16 -22.37 3.57
N GLN A 86 -2.43 -21.29 3.88
CA GLN A 86 -3.02 -20.00 4.27
C GLN A 86 -3.87 -19.34 3.19
N VAL A 87 -3.54 -19.58 1.92
CA VAL A 87 -4.30 -19.02 0.78
C VAL A 87 -5.39 -20.01 0.32
N GLY A 88 -5.42 -21.24 0.86
CA GLY A 88 -6.33 -22.30 0.44
C GLY A 88 -6.10 -22.72 -1.02
N MET A 89 -4.84 -22.88 -1.41
CA MET A 89 -4.43 -23.27 -2.76
C MET A 89 -3.46 -24.45 -2.71
N LYS A 90 -3.29 -25.18 -3.82
CA LYS A 90 -2.25 -26.20 -3.94
C LYS A 90 -0.89 -25.51 -4.15
N GLN A 91 0.19 -26.06 -3.59
CA GLN A 91 1.53 -25.48 -3.69
C GLN A 91 2.00 -25.20 -5.14
N PRO A 92 1.78 -26.08 -6.14
CA PRO A 92 2.13 -25.76 -7.54
C PRO A 92 1.34 -24.57 -8.10
N THR A 93 0.13 -24.34 -7.59
CA THR A 93 -0.70 -23.19 -8.00
C THR A 93 -0.12 -21.91 -7.42
N VAL A 94 0.29 -21.91 -6.15
CA VAL A 94 1.01 -20.78 -5.54
C VAL A 94 2.31 -20.48 -6.28
N SER A 95 3.10 -21.50 -6.62
CA SER A 95 4.35 -21.31 -7.35
C SER A 95 4.13 -20.65 -8.71
N ARG A 96 3.13 -21.10 -9.49
CA ARG A 96 2.78 -20.47 -10.77
C ARG A 96 2.26 -19.04 -10.59
N ALA A 97 1.44 -18.81 -9.56
CA ALA A 97 0.91 -17.49 -9.26
C ALA A 97 2.01 -16.48 -8.87
N LEU A 98 2.97 -16.89 -8.02
CA LEU A 98 4.14 -16.07 -7.67
C LEU A 98 4.96 -15.71 -8.92
N LYS A 99 5.15 -16.69 -9.82
CA LYS A 99 5.85 -16.46 -11.08
C LYS A 99 5.12 -15.43 -11.95
N GLN A 100 3.81 -15.59 -12.16
CA GLN A 100 3.01 -14.63 -12.94
C GLN A 100 3.07 -13.21 -12.35
N LEU A 101 2.93 -13.08 -11.03
CA LEU A 101 2.99 -11.78 -10.35
C LEU A 101 4.37 -11.13 -10.49
N ALA A 102 5.44 -11.92 -10.44
CA ALA A 102 6.81 -11.43 -10.60
C ALA A 102 7.10 -11.02 -12.05
N GLU A 103 6.66 -11.82 -13.03
CA GLU A 103 6.79 -11.50 -14.46
C GLU A 103 6.01 -10.24 -14.83
N ALA A 104 4.85 -10.03 -14.23
CA ALA A 104 4.05 -8.82 -14.40
C ALA A 104 4.52 -7.62 -13.57
N GLY A 105 5.58 -7.76 -12.76
CA GLY A 105 6.19 -6.65 -12.03
C GLY A 105 5.51 -6.22 -10.73
N PHE A 106 4.52 -6.96 -10.25
CA PHE A 106 3.80 -6.62 -9.01
C PHE A 106 4.56 -7.01 -7.74
N ILE A 107 5.42 -8.02 -7.86
CA ILE A 107 6.29 -8.49 -6.77
C ILE A 107 7.69 -8.77 -7.31
N TYR A 108 8.66 -8.90 -6.43
CA TYR A 108 10.00 -9.39 -6.76
C TYR A 108 10.55 -10.27 -5.64
N PRO A 109 11.47 -11.20 -5.95
CA PRO A 109 12.12 -12.02 -4.94
C PRO A 109 13.03 -11.16 -4.05
N ASP A 110 13.04 -11.45 -2.75
CA ASP A 110 13.90 -10.83 -1.74
C ASP A 110 14.55 -11.96 -0.90
N GLY A 111 15.63 -12.52 -1.43
CA GLY A 111 16.25 -13.73 -0.88
C GLY A 111 15.30 -14.93 -0.91
N ARG A 112 14.87 -15.40 0.27
CA ARG A 112 13.87 -16.48 0.42
C ARG A 112 12.42 -15.97 0.49
N ASP A 113 12.27 -14.66 0.61
CA ASP A 113 10.99 -13.97 0.80
C ASP A 113 10.53 -13.34 -0.51
N TRP A 114 9.32 -12.79 -0.49
CA TRP A 114 8.77 -12.02 -1.61
C TRP A 114 8.48 -10.61 -1.15
N ARG A 115 8.67 -9.64 -2.04
CA ARG A 115 8.37 -8.25 -1.77
C ARG A 115 7.34 -7.73 -2.76
N LEU A 116 6.25 -7.15 -2.23
CA LEU A 116 5.34 -6.33 -3.02
C LEU A 116 6.08 -5.07 -3.46
N ARG A 117 5.87 -4.70 -4.72
CA ARG A 117 6.49 -3.48 -5.25
C ARG A 117 5.97 -2.26 -4.50
N ALA A 118 6.89 -1.46 -3.95
CA ALA A 118 6.54 -0.41 -3.00
C ALA A 118 5.68 0.68 -3.65
N ASP A 119 6.02 1.11 -4.87
CA ASP A 119 5.26 2.08 -5.67
C ASP A 119 3.84 1.61 -6.06
N PHE A 120 3.48 0.36 -5.76
CA PHE A 120 2.21 -0.25 -6.10
C PHE A 120 1.21 -0.28 -4.94
N VAL A 121 1.67 -0.62 -3.73
CA VAL A 121 0.83 -0.72 -2.53
C VAL A 121 1.47 0.07 -1.40
N PHE A 122 0.73 0.99 -0.80
CA PHE A 122 1.11 1.71 0.42
C PHE A 122 0.60 0.97 1.67
N ASN A 123 1.39 0.95 2.74
CA ASN A 123 1.13 0.19 3.97
C ASN A 123 1.46 0.98 5.26
N GLY A 124 1.35 2.31 5.22
CA GLY A 124 1.15 3.10 6.45
C GLY A 124 2.34 3.89 7.00
N ASN A 125 3.46 4.02 6.28
CA ASN A 125 4.53 4.96 6.68
C ASN A 125 5.24 5.56 5.45
N GLY A 126 5.11 6.88 5.24
CA GLY A 126 5.70 7.58 4.10
C GLY A 126 7.23 7.53 4.02
N THR A 127 7.95 7.52 5.14
CA THR A 127 9.42 7.43 5.13
C THR A 127 9.89 6.04 4.72
N ALA A 128 9.32 4.99 5.33
CA ALA A 128 9.63 3.60 4.97
C ALA A 128 9.22 3.30 3.52
N GLN A 129 8.09 3.87 3.07
CA GLN A 129 7.62 3.82 1.69
C GLN A 129 8.63 4.43 0.71
N GLY A 130 9.10 5.64 0.97
CA GLY A 130 10.06 6.32 0.08
C GLY A 130 11.37 5.54 -0.06
N GLN A 131 11.88 5.00 1.04
CA GLN A 131 13.06 4.13 1.02
C GLN A 131 12.81 2.82 0.26
N ALA A 132 11.63 2.22 0.43
CA ALA A 132 11.29 0.99 -0.26
C ALA A 132 11.12 1.19 -1.78
N ILE A 133 10.60 2.34 -2.23
CA ILE A 133 10.55 2.70 -3.66
C ILE A 133 11.97 2.81 -4.23
N GLN A 134 12.88 3.48 -3.53
CA GLN A 134 14.28 3.63 -3.96
C GLN A 134 15.05 2.30 -3.95
N SER A 135 14.54 1.29 -3.23
CA SER A 135 15.17 -0.03 -3.11
C SER A 135 14.60 -1.07 -4.08
N ILE A 136 13.71 -0.66 -5.01
CA ILE A 136 13.22 -1.54 -6.07
C ILE A 136 14.41 -1.88 -6.98
N PRO A 137 14.68 -3.16 -7.28
CA PRO A 137 15.78 -3.54 -8.16
C PRO A 137 15.61 -2.97 -9.57
N ASP A 138 16.69 -2.45 -10.18
CA ASP A 138 16.69 -1.86 -11.54
C ASP A 138 16.15 -2.79 -12.63
N GLY A 139 16.28 -4.11 -12.43
CA GLY A 139 15.80 -5.15 -13.35
C GLY A 139 14.39 -5.67 -13.06
N ALA A 140 13.69 -5.14 -12.05
CA ALA A 140 12.33 -5.56 -11.76
C ALA A 140 11.39 -5.10 -12.90
N PRO A 141 10.56 -6.01 -13.47
CA PRO A 141 9.62 -5.62 -14.51
C PRO A 141 8.73 -4.46 -14.05
N ASP A 142 8.54 -3.49 -14.93
CA ASP A 142 7.69 -2.33 -14.66
C ASP A 142 6.22 -2.67 -14.97
N PRO A 143 5.33 -2.74 -13.96
CA PRO A 143 3.91 -3.05 -14.17
C PRO A 143 3.17 -1.95 -14.95
N TYR A 144 3.80 -0.79 -15.16
CA TYR A 144 3.25 0.31 -15.95
C TYR A 144 3.75 0.30 -17.41
N ALA A 145 4.73 -0.55 -17.75
CA ALA A 145 5.28 -0.60 -19.10
C ALA A 145 4.23 -1.05 -20.13
N GLY A 146 4.08 -0.30 -21.22
CA GLY A 146 3.13 -0.60 -22.30
C GLY A 146 1.77 0.09 -22.18
N LYS A 147 1.52 0.84 -21.10
CA LYS A 147 0.28 1.60 -20.92
C LYS A 147 0.25 2.88 -21.75
N LYS A 148 -0.19 2.76 -23.01
CA LYS A 148 -0.82 3.88 -23.70
C LYS A 148 -2.21 4.05 -23.09
N GLN A 149 -2.47 5.25 -22.56
CA GLN A 149 -3.76 5.77 -22.06
C GLN A 149 -4.94 4.85 -22.38
N SER A 150 -5.44 4.13 -21.37
CA SER A 150 -6.64 3.30 -21.50
C SER A 150 -7.80 4.18 -21.97
N ALA A 151 -8.39 3.76 -23.08
CA ALA A 151 -9.40 4.51 -23.83
C ALA A 151 -10.69 4.72 -23.02
N ASP A 152 -11.20 5.95 -23.06
CA ASP A 152 -12.61 6.38 -23.00
C ASP A 152 -13.61 5.58 -22.13
N LEU A 153 -13.22 5.19 -20.92
CA LEU A 153 -14.19 4.75 -19.92
C LEU A 153 -14.88 5.98 -19.32
N THR A 154 -16.15 6.17 -19.68
CA THR A 154 -16.99 7.18 -19.04
C THR A 154 -17.32 6.73 -17.62
N VAL A 155 -16.69 7.35 -16.63
CA VAL A 155 -17.08 7.18 -15.22
C VAL A 155 -18.47 7.80 -15.05
N LEU A 156 -19.48 6.98 -14.79
CA LEU A 156 -20.82 7.48 -14.48
C LEU A 156 -20.80 8.17 -13.10
N PRO A 157 -21.39 9.38 -12.96
CA PRO A 157 -21.45 10.05 -11.67
C PRO A 157 -22.18 9.18 -10.65
N GLY A 158 -21.53 8.92 -9.51
CA GLY A 158 -22.14 8.24 -8.37
C GLY A 158 -23.34 9.05 -7.86
N GLY A 159 -24.45 8.35 -7.62
CA GLY A 159 -25.79 8.92 -7.40
C GLY A 159 -25.82 10.15 -6.48
N ALA A 160 -26.56 11.16 -6.94
CA ALA A 160 -26.94 12.30 -6.12
C ALA A 160 -27.55 11.82 -4.80
N GLN A 161 -27.20 12.55 -3.73
CA GLN A 161 -27.79 12.51 -2.39
C GLN A 161 -29.17 11.85 -2.37
N GLY A 162 -29.31 10.79 -1.56
CA GLY A 162 -30.62 10.34 -1.13
C GLY A 162 -31.39 11.54 -0.58
N SER A 163 -32.37 12.01 -1.34
CA SER A 163 -33.43 12.83 -0.82
C SER A 163 -34.17 11.98 0.19
N ASP A 164 -34.02 12.33 1.47
CA ASP A 164 -34.80 11.78 2.57
C ASP A 164 -36.29 12.10 2.28
N PRO A 165 -37.18 11.09 2.05
CA PRO A 165 -38.57 11.36 1.69
C PRO A 165 -39.45 11.76 2.88
N ASP A 166 -38.91 11.91 4.09
CA ASP A 166 -39.70 12.10 5.32
C ASP A 166 -39.56 13.50 5.97
N SER A 167 -39.31 14.55 5.17
CA SER A 167 -39.31 15.94 5.66
C SER A 167 -40.55 16.77 5.27
N GLN A 168 -41.70 16.10 5.13
CA GLN A 168 -43.00 16.78 5.06
C GLN A 168 -44.07 16.02 5.86
N LEU A 169 -44.09 16.19 7.18
CA LEU A 169 -45.30 16.14 8.02
C LEU A 169 -45.15 17.12 9.19
#